data_AF-A0A1V2M311-F1
#
_entry.id   AF-A0A1V2M311-F1
#
_cell.length_a   1.000
_cell.length_b   1.000
_cell.length_c   1.000
_cell.angle_alpha   90.00
_cell.angle_beta   90.00
_cell.angle_gamma   90.00
#
_symmetry.space_group_name_H-M   'P 1'
#
loop_
_entity.id
_entity.type
_entity.pdbx_description
1 polymer ?
#
loop_
_entity_poly.entity_id
_entity_poly.type
_entity_poly.pdbx_seq_one_letter_code
_entity_poly.pdbx_strand_id
1 'polypeptide(L)'
;MNKIFDLQKDKIILVMMAYTIIAFGIGWMWGLREISFLVGLVIGLIISVLKYKLLEVTLNRAVNMSEAKAKIYSQRHYLVRYTLTGAVLLISAIYSQANLLGVFLGLLALKVGAYYELFNIRRS
;
A
#
# COMPACT_ATOMS: atom_id res chain seq x y z
N MET A 1 9.58 21.35 -7.66
CA MET A 1 9.34 20.13 -6.85
C MET A 1 10.13 20.32 -5.57
N ASN A 2 9.45 20.41 -4.42
CA ASN A 2 10.06 20.92 -3.18
C ASN A 2 10.73 19.75 -2.44
N LYS A 3 12.02 19.88 -2.07
CA LYS A 3 12.84 18.81 -1.42
C LYS A 3 12.15 18.14 -0.22
N ILE A 4 11.29 18.88 0.47
CA ILE A 4 10.51 18.43 1.64
C ILE A 4 9.47 17.37 1.25
N PHE A 5 8.86 17.49 0.07
CA PHE A 5 7.83 16.55 -0.41
C PHE A 5 8.43 15.21 -0.85
N ASP A 6 9.62 15.26 -1.47
CA ASP A 6 10.35 14.03 -1.85
C ASP A 6 10.87 13.29 -0.60
N LEU A 7 11.32 14.02 0.42
CA LEU A 7 11.70 13.44 1.72
C LEU A 7 10.54 12.75 2.45
N GLN A 8 9.30 13.24 2.31
CA GLN A 8 8.13 12.62 2.92
C GLN A 8 7.72 11.33 2.19
N LYS A 9 7.79 11.32 0.86
CA LYS A 9 7.57 10.11 0.04
C LYS A 9 8.49 8.97 0.43
N ASP A 10 9.78 9.28 0.55
CA ASP A 10 10.81 8.28 0.84
C ASP A 10 10.58 7.63 2.22
N LYS A 11 10.12 8.43 3.20
CA LYS A 11 9.78 7.93 4.54
C LYS A 11 8.61 6.94 4.53
N ILE A 12 7.56 7.20 3.75
CA ILE A 12 6.38 6.33 3.71
C ILE A 12 6.74 4.97 3.09
N ILE A 13 7.47 4.98 1.97
CA ILE A 13 7.93 3.74 1.32
C ILE A 13 8.87 2.98 2.26
N LEU A 14 9.75 3.67 2.99
CA LEU A 14 10.63 3.06 3.98
C LEU A 14 9.84 2.38 5.12
N VAL A 15 8.81 3.04 5.66
CA VAL A 15 7.93 2.45 6.68
C VAL A 15 7.19 1.23 6.14
N MET A 16 6.72 1.27 4.89
CA MET A 16 6.08 0.14 4.23
C MET A 16 7.03 -1.06 4.11
N MET A 17 8.28 -0.83 3.70
CA MET A 17 9.31 -1.87 3.62
C MET A 17 9.64 -2.43 5.00
N ALA A 18 9.87 -1.57 6.00
CA ALA A 18 10.14 -1.99 7.37
C ALA A 18 9.01 -2.86 7.95
N TYR A 19 7.75 -2.46 7.73
CA TYR A 19 6.59 -3.25 8.11
C TYR A 19 6.59 -4.62 7.45
N THR A 20 6.89 -4.73 6.15
CA THR A 20 6.91 -6.03 5.46
C THR A 20 8.03 -6.94 5.95
N ILE A 21 9.18 -6.40 6.35
CA ILE A 21 10.28 -7.16 6.96
C ILE A 21 9.83 -7.72 8.32
N ILE A 22 9.16 -6.90 9.13
CA ILE A 22 8.61 -7.34 10.42
C ILE A 22 7.55 -8.43 10.20
N ALA A 23 6.63 -8.23 9.26
CA ALA A 23 5.59 -9.21 8.91
C ALA A 23 6.20 -10.54 8.43
N PHE A 24 7.29 -10.49 7.65
CA PHE A 24 8.04 -11.67 7.24
C PHE A 24 8.64 -12.41 8.44
N GLY A 25 9.31 -11.68 9.34
CA GLY A 25 9.90 -12.25 10.57
C GLY A 25 8.86 -12.91 11.48
N ILE A 26 7.70 -12.28 11.67
CA ILE A 26 6.59 -12.85 12.45
C ILE A 26 6.05 -14.11 11.78
N GLY A 27 5.82 -14.07 10.46
CA GLY A 27 5.38 -15.24 9.71
C GLY A 27 6.34 -16.42 9.83
N TRP A 28 7.65 -16.13 9.81
CA TRP A 28 8.69 -17.14 10.00
C TRP A 28 8.62 -17.80 11.39
N MET A 29 8.38 -17.01 12.44
CA MET A 29 8.23 -17.52 13.82
C MET A 29 6.99 -18.41 13.98
N TRP A 30 5.93 -18.16 13.22
CA TRP A 30 4.69 -18.96 13.20
C TRP A 30 4.74 -20.19 12.27
N GLY A 31 5.90 -20.48 11.68
CA GLY A 31 6.07 -21.65 10.82
C GLY A 31 5.64 -21.45 9.36
N LEU A 32 5.31 -20.22 8.95
CA LEU A 32 5.08 -19.86 7.53
C LEU A 32 6.43 -19.71 6.80
N ARG A 33 7.14 -20.83 6.65
CA ARG A 33 8.47 -20.90 6.00
C ARG A 33 8.40 -21.06 4.49
N GLU A 34 7.19 -21.10 3.94
CA GLU A 34 6.98 -21.28 2.51
C GLU A 34 7.48 -20.07 1.73
N ILE A 35 8.19 -20.34 0.63
CA ILE A 35 8.58 -19.31 -0.34
C ILE A 35 7.32 -18.57 -0.85
N SER A 36 6.19 -19.26 -0.94
CA SER A 36 4.89 -18.70 -1.30
C SER A 36 4.46 -17.54 -0.39
N PHE A 37 4.82 -17.56 0.90
CA PHE A 37 4.53 -16.47 1.84
C PHE A 37 5.35 -15.22 1.54
N LEU A 38 6.65 -15.38 1.27
CA LEU A 38 7.52 -14.29 0.87
C LEU A 38 7.08 -13.68 -0.47
N VAL A 39 6.79 -14.53 -1.46
CA VAL A 39 6.27 -14.11 -2.78
C VAL A 39 4.98 -13.31 -2.59
N GLY A 40 4.07 -13.81 -1.74
CA GLY A 40 2.85 -13.10 -1.41
C GLY A 40 3.10 -11.71 -0.81
N LEU A 41 3.99 -11.63 0.18
CA LEU A 41 4.38 -10.36 0.81
C LEU A 41 4.94 -9.35 -0.19
N VAL A 42 5.84 -9.81 -1.08
CA VAL A 42 6.45 -8.95 -2.11
C VAL A 42 5.42 -8.46 -3.10
N ILE A 43 4.52 -9.33 -3.58
CA ILE A 43 3.42 -8.95 -4.48
C ILE A 43 2.51 -7.92 -3.80
N GLY A 44 2.12 -8.17 -2.56
CA GLY A 44 1.30 -7.25 -1.77
C GLY A 44 1.98 -5.89 -1.58
N LEU A 45 3.29 -5.87 -1.32
CA LEU A 45 4.09 -4.65 -1.19
C LEU A 45 4.13 -3.84 -2.50
N ILE A 46 4.37 -4.51 -3.64
CA ILE A 46 4.40 -3.85 -4.96
C ILE A 46 3.05 -3.18 -5.24
N ILE A 47 1.94 -3.88 -5.00
CA ILE A 47 0.60 -3.31 -5.17
C ILE A 47 0.35 -2.16 -4.20
N SER A 48 0.81 -2.28 -2.95
CA SER A 48 0.73 -1.19 -1.97
C SER A 48 1.46 0.08 -2.43
N VAL A 49 2.67 -0.05 -2.97
CA VAL A 49 3.44 1.08 -3.51
C VAL A 49 2.74 1.69 -4.72
N LEU A 50 2.16 0.87 -5.60
CA LEU A 50 1.40 1.36 -6.74
C LEU A 50 0.14 2.13 -6.29
N LYS A 51 -0.61 1.59 -5.32
CA LYS A 51 -1.77 2.27 -4.72
C LYS A 51 -1.39 3.57 -4.02
N TYR A 52 -0.21 3.64 -3.41
CA TYR A 52 0.33 4.86 -2.81
C TYR A 52 0.59 5.93 -3.88
N LYS A 53 1.32 5.60 -4.96
CA LYS A 53 1.57 6.53 -6.07
C LYS A 53 0.26 7.04 -6.68
N LEU A 54 -0.72 6.16 -6.84
CA LEU A 54 -2.04 6.54 -7.34
C LEU A 54 -2.74 7.52 -6.39
N LEU A 55 -2.69 7.26 -5.08
CA LEU A 55 -3.24 8.16 -4.06
C LEU A 55 -2.55 9.53 -4.12
N GLU A 56 -1.24 9.57 -4.21
CA GLU A 56 -0.47 10.82 -4.26
C GLU A 56 -0.83 11.68 -5.48
N VAL A 57 -0.89 11.06 -6.67
CA VAL A 57 -1.39 11.74 -7.89
C VAL A 57 -2.82 12.22 -7.71
N THR A 58 -3.64 11.45 -7.00
CA THR A 58 -5.04 11.82 -6.73
C THR A 58 -5.13 13.06 -5.87
N LEU A 59 -4.38 13.11 -4.77
CA LEU A 59 -4.36 14.22 -3.83
C LEU A 59 -3.85 15.49 -4.51
N ASN A 60 -2.73 15.41 -5.24
CA ASN A 60 -2.16 16.55 -5.96
C ASN A 60 -3.12 17.14 -7.00
N ARG A 61 -3.93 16.30 -7.68
CA ARG A 61 -4.95 16.79 -8.61
C ARG A 61 -6.19 17.31 -7.90
N ALA A 62 -6.65 16.65 -6.85
CA ALA A 62 -7.90 16.99 -6.18
C ALA A 62 -7.88 18.39 -5.56
N VAL A 63 -6.73 18.82 -5.02
CA VAL A 63 -6.55 20.17 -4.45
C VAL A 63 -6.76 21.29 -5.48
N ASN A 64 -6.54 21.01 -6.76
CA ASN A 64 -6.69 21.97 -7.85
C ASN A 64 -8.08 21.89 -8.54
N MET A 65 -8.99 21.02 -8.06
CA MET A 65 -10.29 20.79 -8.68
C MET A 65 -11.42 21.45 -7.87
N SER A 66 -12.44 21.96 -8.56
CA SER A 66 -13.71 22.35 -7.94
C SER A 66 -14.32 21.17 -7.16
N GLU A 67 -15.00 21.42 -6.04
CA GLU A 67 -15.54 20.39 -5.13
C GLU A 67 -16.31 19.26 -5.85
N ALA A 68 -17.20 19.62 -6.79
CA ALA A 68 -17.97 18.65 -7.57
C ALA A 68 -17.08 17.70 -8.39
N LYS A 69 -16.01 18.22 -9.00
CA LYS A 69 -15.03 17.43 -9.77
C LYS A 69 -14.12 16.63 -8.85
N ALA A 70 -13.70 17.19 -7.72
CA ALA A 70 -12.87 16.50 -6.72
C ALA A 70 -13.60 15.28 -6.14
N LYS A 71 -14.91 15.39 -5.87
CA LYS A 71 -15.74 14.28 -5.38
C LYS A 71 -15.78 13.11 -6.36
N ILE A 72 -16.11 13.37 -7.63
CA ILE A 72 -16.17 12.33 -8.68
C ILE A 72 -14.79 11.70 -8.90
N TYR A 73 -13.74 12.53 -8.93
CA TYR A 73 -12.37 12.06 -9.12
C TYR A 73 -11.91 11.14 -7.98
N SER A 74 -12.17 11.52 -6.73
CA SER A 74 -11.89 10.71 -5.55
C SER A 74 -12.65 9.37 -5.58
N GLN A 75 -13.94 9.38 -5.94
CA GLN A 75 -14.76 8.16 -6.07
C GLN A 75 -14.19 7.19 -7.11
N ARG A 76 -13.80 7.67 -8.29
CA ARG A 76 -13.17 6.83 -9.32
C ARG A 76 -11.87 6.20 -8.82
N HIS A 77 -11.04 6.96 -8.13
CA HIS A 77 -9.79 6.45 -7.54
C HIS A 77 -10.01 5.48 -6.37
N TYR A 78 -11.12 5.61 -5.63
CA TYR A 78 -11.53 4.59 -4.68
C TYR A 78 -11.87 3.28 -5.38
N LEU A 79 -12.63 3.34 -6.47
CA LEU A 79 -13.02 2.15 -7.23
C LEU A 79 -11.77 1.44 -7.79
N VAL A 80 -10.83 2.17 -8.40
CA VAL A 80 -9.56 1.61 -8.89
C VAL A 80 -8.78 0.89 -7.78
N ARG A 81 -8.72 1.47 -6.57
CA ARG A 81 -8.02 0.85 -5.43
C ARG A 81 -8.69 -0.43 -4.95
N TYR A 82 -10.03 -0.48 -4.92
CA TYR A 82 -10.76 -1.70 -4.58
C TYR A 82 -10.61 -2.76 -5.66
N THR A 83 -10.67 -2.40 -6.93
CA THR A 83 -10.42 -3.31 -8.05
C THR A 83 -9.01 -3.90 -8.00
N LEU A 84 -7.97 -3.09 -7.78
CA LEU A 84 -6.59 -3.57 -7.61
C LEU A 84 -6.46 -4.56 -6.45
N THR A 85 -7.09 -4.24 -5.32
CA THR A 85 -7.04 -5.08 -4.12
C THR A 85 -7.76 -6.41 -4.35
N GLY A 86 -8.97 -6.37 -4.92
CA GLY A 86 -9.73 -7.57 -5.26
C GLY A 86 -9.03 -8.42 -6.31
N ALA A 87 -8.51 -7.80 -7.37
CA ALA A 87 -7.81 -8.51 -8.44
C ALA A 87 -6.57 -9.25 -7.92
N VAL A 88 -5.72 -8.62 -7.11
CA VAL A 88 -4.52 -9.31 -6.62
C VAL A 88 -4.86 -10.42 -5.64
N LEU A 89 -5.89 -10.25 -4.80
CA LEU A 89 -6.35 -11.30 -3.89
C LEU A 89 -6.95 -12.49 -4.65
N LEU A 90 -7.75 -12.23 -5.70
CA LEU A 90 -8.30 -13.28 -6.56
C LEU A 90 -7.20 -14.03 -7.29
N ILE A 91 -6.24 -13.32 -7.91
CA ILE A 91 -5.10 -13.95 -8.58
C ILE A 91 -4.31 -14.82 -7.59
N SER A 92 -4.08 -14.32 -6.37
CA SER A 92 -3.32 -15.06 -5.35
C SER A 92 -4.09 -16.25 -4.77
N ALA A 93 -5.43 -16.19 -4.75
CA ALA A 93 -6.26 -17.31 -4.35
C ALA A 93 -6.30 -18.42 -5.42
N ILE A 94 -6.22 -18.04 -6.71
CA ILE A 94 -6.23 -18.98 -7.83
C ILE A 94 -4.82 -19.53 -8.11
N TYR A 95 -3.79 -18.72 -7.90
CA TYR A 95 -2.41 -19.03 -8.24
C TYR A 95 -1.63 -19.45 -6.99
N SER A 96 -1.36 -20.76 -6.85
CA SER A 96 -0.79 -21.34 -5.61
C SER A 96 0.64 -20.91 -5.29
N GLN A 97 1.30 -20.14 -6.17
CA GLN A 97 2.66 -19.64 -5.92
C GLN A 97 2.70 -18.48 -4.93
N ALA A 98 1.57 -17.82 -4.67
CA ALA A 98 1.49 -16.72 -3.71
C ALA A 98 0.55 -17.10 -2.57
N ASN A 99 1.04 -17.06 -1.34
CA ASN A 99 0.20 -17.30 -0.18
C ASN A 99 -0.73 -16.09 0.04
N LEU A 100 -2.03 -16.36 0.16
CA LEU A 100 -3.05 -15.32 0.33
C LEU A 100 -2.81 -14.45 1.58
N LEU A 101 -2.36 -15.04 2.69
CA LEU A 101 -2.03 -14.29 3.91
C LEU A 101 -0.83 -13.37 3.70
N GLY A 102 0.19 -13.83 2.98
CA GLY A 102 1.35 -13.01 2.62
C GLY A 102 0.94 -11.79 1.81
N VAL A 103 0.09 -11.99 0.79
CA VAL A 103 -0.44 -10.90 -0.05
C VAL A 103 -1.28 -9.93 0.76
N PHE A 104 -2.17 -10.45 1.60
CA PHE A 104 -3.00 -9.63 2.48
C PHE A 104 -2.15 -8.75 3.40
N LEU A 105 -1.13 -9.33 4.06
CA LEU A 105 -0.20 -8.57 4.91
C LEU A 105 0.57 -7.53 4.09
N GLY A 106 1.09 -7.88 2.92
CA GLY A 106 1.78 -6.93 2.04
C GLY A 106 0.89 -5.75 1.60
N LEU A 107 -0.41 -6.00 1.39
CA LEU A 107 -1.40 -4.97 1.05
C LEU A 107 -1.68 -3.99 2.21
N LEU A 108 -1.50 -4.43 3.46
CA LEU A 108 -1.66 -3.57 4.64
C LEU A 108 -0.51 -2.57 4.80
N ALA A 109 0.64 -2.79 4.17
CA ALA A 109 1.79 -1.89 4.24
C ALA A 109 1.40 -0.44 3.94
N LEU A 110 0.58 -0.22 2.92
CA LEU A 110 0.10 1.13 2.57
C LEU A 110 -0.68 1.80 3.72
N LYS A 111 -1.57 1.06 4.40
CA LYS A 111 -2.34 1.62 5.53
C LYS A 111 -1.40 2.01 6.68
N VAL A 112 -0.42 1.15 6.98
CA VAL A 112 0.58 1.41 8.02
C VAL A 112 1.41 2.66 7.69
N GLY A 113 1.91 2.78 6.47
CA GLY A 113 2.65 3.96 6.01
C GLY A 113 1.83 5.24 6.10
N ALA A 114 0.57 5.20 5.65
CA ALA A 114 -0.33 6.35 5.70
C ALA A 114 -0.69 6.77 7.15
N TYR A 115 -0.92 5.81 8.06
CA TYR A 115 -1.19 6.13 9.46
C TYR A 115 0.04 6.71 10.17
N TYR A 116 1.23 6.20 9.86
CA TYR A 116 2.47 6.76 10.37
C TYR A 116 2.66 8.21 9.94
N GLU A 117 2.42 8.51 8.66
CA GLU A 117 2.49 9.87 8.12
C GLU A 117 1.47 10.80 8.80
N LEU A 118 0.21 10.36 8.90
CA LEU A 118 -0.86 11.13 9.56
C LEU A 118 -0.51 11.46 11.01
N PHE A 119 0.02 10.48 11.75
CA PHE A 119 0.47 10.68 13.12
C PHE A 119 1.65 11.66 13.22
N ASN A 120 2.59 11.58 12.28
CA ASN A 120 3.73 12.50 12.22
C ASN A 120 3.32 13.93 11.89
N ILE A 121 2.39 14.13 10.94
CA ILE A 121 1.86 15.46 10.59
C ILE A 121 1.08 16.06 11.76
N ARG A 122 0.26 15.27 12.46
CA ARG A 122 -0.52 15.76 13.62
C ARG A 122 0.34 16.22 14.80
N ARG A 123 1.61 15.80 14.86
CA ARG A 123 2.55 16.08 15.96
C ARG A 123 3.53 17.21 15.65
N SER A 124 3.53 17.74 14.42
CA SER A 124 4.32 18.90 13.97
C SER A 124 3.49 20.17 14.00
#